data_AF-A0A9C6X3U6-F1
#
_entry.id   AF-A0A9C6X3U6-F1
#
_cell.length_a   1.000
_cell.length_b   1.000
_cell.length_c   1.000
_cell.angle_alpha   90.00
_cell.angle_beta   90.00
_cell.angle_gamma   90.00
#
_symmetry.space_group_name_H-M   'P 1'
#
loop_
_entity.id
_entity.type
_entity.pdbx_description
1 polymer ?
#
loop_
_entity_poly.entity_id
_entity_poly.type
_entity_poly.pdbx_seq_one_letter_code
_entity_poly.pdbx_strand_id
1 'polypeptide(L)'
;FVRTSFQVTQIEFHQRAPSGCLQYHREGNGVIQTMNFAENGRHLANQDYTICMRQAEGMCSIVYEPCDENSFKIGPAIQQLDDAGGSGDSAIGEAREQCNDKIVMPCDSEEFLAAEGFSPSGLCDLLHCGNSFCSPGETTCRIESSTTPFNIRVMFGPAVREESPEDNLGMCLKYEQQPCVS
;
A
#
# COMPACT_ATOMS: atom_id res chain seq x y z
N PHE A 1 -16.05 24.06 -31.82
CA PHE A 1 -15.08 22.95 -31.96
C PHE A 1 -13.91 23.22 -31.03
N VAL A 2 -13.85 22.55 -29.88
CA VAL A 2 -12.69 22.62 -28.98
C VAL A 2 -11.64 21.66 -29.52
N ARG A 3 -10.45 22.17 -29.84
CA ARG A 3 -9.32 21.38 -30.32
C ARG A 3 -8.52 20.94 -29.09
N THR A 4 -8.60 19.67 -28.72
CA THR A 4 -7.70 19.11 -27.69
C THR A 4 -6.32 18.95 -28.31
N SER A 5 -5.33 19.71 -27.83
CA SER A 5 -3.94 19.54 -28.21
C SER A 5 -3.26 18.58 -27.23
N PHE A 6 -2.74 17.47 -27.74
CA PHE A 6 -1.86 16.57 -27.01
C PHE A 6 -0.46 16.64 -27.64
N GLN A 7 0.56 16.84 -26.83
CA GLN A 7 1.96 16.74 -27.25
C GLN A 7 2.52 15.41 -26.77
N VAL A 8 3.20 14.70 -27.67
CA VAL A 8 3.89 13.44 -27.37
C VAL A 8 5.39 13.74 -27.44
N THR A 9 6.08 13.58 -26.31
CA THR A 9 7.55 13.66 -26.24
C THR A 9 8.12 12.26 -26.00
N GLN A 10 9.30 11.98 -26.57
CA GLN A 10 9.98 10.71 -26.34
C GLN A 10 10.69 10.77 -24.97
N ILE A 11 10.50 9.74 -24.17
CA ILE A 11 11.13 9.59 -22.85
C ILE A 11 12.43 8.81 -23.04
N GLU A 12 13.54 9.30 -22.47
CA GLU A 12 14.81 8.58 -22.44
C GLU A 12 14.65 7.21 -21.76
N PHE A 13 15.41 6.20 -22.18
CA PHE A 13 15.24 4.83 -21.64
C PHE A 13 15.33 4.78 -20.11
N HIS A 14 16.26 5.54 -19.51
CA HIS A 14 16.44 5.66 -18.05
C HIS A 14 15.30 6.39 -17.33
N GLN A 15 14.43 7.07 -18.06
CA GLN A 15 13.29 7.80 -17.53
C GLN A 15 11.98 7.01 -17.68
N ARG A 16 12.03 5.82 -18.30
CA ARG A 16 10.88 4.95 -18.46
C ARG A 16 10.48 4.32 -17.12
N ALA A 17 9.18 4.25 -16.88
CA ALA A 17 8.66 3.42 -15.79
C ALA A 17 9.07 1.95 -16.02
N PRO A 18 9.46 1.22 -14.95
CA PRO A 18 9.68 -0.22 -15.04
C PRO A 18 8.42 -0.94 -15.57
N SER A 19 8.60 -2.09 -16.21
CA SER A 19 7.48 -2.94 -16.62
C SER A 19 6.65 -3.35 -15.40
N GLY A 20 5.33 -3.23 -15.49
CA GLY A 20 4.40 -3.59 -14.41
C GLY A 20 3.94 -2.42 -13.53
N CYS A 21 4.57 -1.25 -13.64
CA CYS A 21 4.16 -0.06 -12.91
C CYS A 21 3.04 0.68 -13.67
N LEU A 22 1.83 0.73 -13.11
CA LEU A 22 0.74 1.54 -13.67
C LEU A 22 0.89 3.01 -13.29
N GLN A 23 1.36 3.28 -12.07
CA GLN A 23 1.73 4.61 -11.61
C GLN A 23 3.24 4.64 -11.33
N TYR A 24 3.93 5.72 -11.72
CA TYR A 24 5.37 5.84 -11.53
C TYR A 24 5.76 7.24 -11.04
N HIS A 25 6.32 7.30 -9.84
CA HIS A 25 6.77 8.53 -9.20
C HIS A 25 8.31 8.59 -9.20
N ARG A 26 8.86 9.75 -9.55
CA ARG A 26 10.32 9.92 -9.77
C ARG A 26 11.03 10.70 -8.67
N GLU A 27 10.26 11.45 -7.89
CA GLU A 27 10.76 12.30 -6.82
C GLU A 27 11.13 11.44 -5.59
N GLY A 28 12.06 11.94 -4.77
CA GLY A 28 12.46 11.28 -3.53
C GLY A 28 11.36 11.27 -2.47
N ASN A 29 10.41 12.19 -2.59
CA ASN A 29 9.25 12.31 -1.72
C ASN A 29 8.02 12.72 -2.53
N GLY A 30 6.83 12.46 -2.00
CA GLY A 30 5.60 12.87 -2.65
C GLY A 30 4.37 12.22 -2.05
N VAL A 31 3.28 12.26 -2.83
CA VAL A 31 1.99 11.65 -2.47
C VAL A 31 1.62 10.64 -3.54
N ILE A 32 1.15 9.48 -3.09
CA ILE A 32 0.61 8.40 -3.93
C ILE A 32 -0.83 8.11 -3.51
N GLN A 33 -1.68 7.81 -4.49
CA GLN A 33 -3.09 7.56 -4.26
C GLN A 33 -3.60 6.41 -5.11
N THR A 34 -4.61 5.71 -4.60
CA THR A 34 -5.35 4.76 -5.43
C THR A 34 -6.17 5.49 -6.49
N MET A 35 -6.45 4.81 -7.60
CA MET A 35 -7.32 5.37 -8.63
C MET A 35 -8.70 5.70 -8.04
N ASN A 36 -9.23 6.88 -8.38
CA ASN A 36 -10.54 7.38 -7.91
C ASN A 36 -10.64 7.68 -6.40
N PHE A 37 -9.50 7.89 -5.72
CA PHE A 37 -9.47 8.44 -4.36
C PHE A 37 -9.89 9.92 -4.34
N ALA A 38 -10.97 10.24 -3.61
CA ALA A 38 -11.48 11.60 -3.40
C ALA A 38 -12.50 11.59 -2.23
N GLU A 39 -12.88 12.71 -1.63
CA GLU A 39 -13.84 12.77 -0.50
C GLU A 39 -15.17 12.01 -0.77
N ASN A 40 -15.69 12.11 -2.00
CA ASN A 40 -16.87 11.35 -2.47
C ASN A 40 -16.50 10.24 -3.46
N GLY A 41 -15.21 9.96 -3.59
CA GLY A 41 -14.66 8.94 -4.48
C GLY A 41 -14.83 7.54 -3.88
N ARG A 42 -14.64 6.53 -4.70
CA ARG A 42 -14.65 5.12 -4.28
C ARG A 42 -13.58 4.38 -5.04
N HIS A 43 -12.87 3.49 -4.38
CA HIS A 43 -11.93 2.64 -5.10
C HIS A 43 -12.70 1.78 -6.13
N LEU A 44 -12.03 1.47 -7.24
CA LEU A 44 -12.62 0.70 -8.33
C LEU A 44 -12.47 -0.79 -8.01
N ALA A 45 -13.51 -1.58 -8.26
CA ALA A 45 -13.42 -3.04 -8.15
C ALA A 45 -12.51 -3.65 -9.23
N ASN A 46 -12.03 -4.87 -8.96
CA ASN A 46 -11.19 -5.68 -9.86
C ASN A 46 -9.93 -4.93 -10.33
N GLN A 47 -9.24 -4.27 -9.40
CA GLN A 47 -7.97 -3.59 -9.68
C GLN A 47 -6.81 -4.46 -9.20
N ASP A 48 -5.80 -4.62 -10.05
CA ASP A 48 -4.54 -5.24 -9.69
C ASP A 48 -3.44 -4.47 -10.42
N TYR A 49 -2.80 -3.55 -9.71
CA TYR A 49 -1.76 -2.72 -10.29
C TYR A 49 -0.71 -2.32 -9.27
N THR A 50 0.47 -1.97 -9.78
CA THR A 50 1.60 -1.55 -8.96
C THR A 50 1.85 -0.05 -9.12
N ILE A 51 2.01 0.63 -7.98
CA ILE A 51 2.56 1.98 -7.88
C ILE A 51 4.05 1.83 -7.60
N CYS A 52 4.89 2.46 -8.42
CA CYS A 52 6.33 2.37 -8.29
C CYS A 52 6.93 3.74 -7.98
N MET A 53 7.94 3.75 -7.12
CA MET A 53 8.74 4.92 -6.81
C MET A 53 10.17 4.67 -7.29
N ARG A 54 10.74 5.62 -8.03
CA ARG A 54 12.13 5.57 -8.43
C ARG A 54 13.01 5.78 -7.21
N GLN A 55 13.88 4.83 -6.90
CA GLN A 55 14.92 5.03 -5.90
C GLN A 55 15.87 6.14 -6.35
N ALA A 56 15.97 7.20 -5.55
CA ALA A 56 16.90 8.30 -5.77
C ALA A 56 18.31 7.87 -5.35
N GLU A 57 19.33 8.51 -5.95
CA GLU A 57 20.72 8.22 -5.66
C GLU A 57 21.04 8.51 -4.17
N GLY A 58 21.69 7.56 -3.51
CA GLY A 58 22.03 7.66 -2.09
C GLY A 58 20.87 7.39 -1.12
N MET A 59 19.70 6.98 -1.61
CA MET A 59 18.57 6.57 -0.77
C MET A 59 18.49 5.06 -0.62
N CYS A 60 18.28 4.55 0.60
CA CYS A 60 18.27 3.11 0.90
C CYS A 60 16.96 2.58 1.47
N SER A 61 16.12 3.44 2.06
CA SER A 61 14.79 3.05 2.52
C SER A 61 13.74 4.07 2.10
N ILE A 62 12.47 3.71 2.26
CA ILE A 62 11.32 4.55 1.98
C ILE A 62 10.34 4.45 3.13
N VAL A 63 9.79 5.59 3.52
CA VAL A 63 8.86 5.70 4.62
C VAL A 63 7.52 6.18 4.10
N TYR A 64 6.44 5.56 4.58
CA TYR A 64 5.06 5.87 4.24
C TYR A 64 4.25 6.33 5.45
N GLU A 65 3.45 7.36 5.24
CA GLU A 65 2.53 7.90 6.24
C GLU A 65 1.18 8.23 5.59
N PRO A 66 0.05 8.06 6.28
CA PRO A 66 -1.24 8.47 5.76
C PRO A 66 -1.28 9.98 5.51
N CYS A 67 -1.97 10.41 4.46
CA CYS A 67 -2.13 11.84 4.18
C CYS A 67 -2.84 12.58 5.32
N ASP A 68 -3.84 11.93 5.91
CA ASP A 68 -4.67 12.34 7.06
C ASP A 68 -5.38 11.13 7.69
N GLU A 69 -6.14 11.32 8.77
CA GLU A 69 -6.83 10.25 9.50
C GLU A 69 -7.89 9.49 8.68
N ASN A 70 -8.43 10.09 7.61
CA ASN A 70 -9.44 9.48 6.73
C ASN A 70 -8.87 9.01 5.39
N SER A 71 -7.55 9.05 5.25
CA SER A 71 -6.87 8.80 3.98
C SER A 71 -6.63 7.32 3.66
N PHE A 72 -7.05 6.40 4.53
CA PHE A 72 -6.93 4.96 4.32
C PHE A 72 -8.25 4.26 4.66
N LYS A 73 -9.00 3.85 3.64
CA LYS A 73 -10.26 3.10 3.77
C LYS A 73 -10.38 2.08 2.64
N ILE A 74 -9.92 0.86 2.93
CA ILE A 74 -9.86 -0.28 2.02
C ILE A 74 -10.63 -1.43 2.68
N GLY A 75 -11.93 -1.23 2.81
CA GLY A 75 -12.85 -2.16 3.45
C GLY A 75 -13.19 -1.78 4.90
N PRO A 76 -14.07 -2.57 5.53
CA PRO A 76 -14.61 -2.27 6.85
C PRO A 76 -13.52 -2.23 7.93
N ALA A 77 -13.81 -1.55 9.03
CA ALA A 77 -12.96 -1.60 10.21
C ALA A 77 -12.72 -3.06 10.62
N ILE A 78 -11.45 -3.49 10.66
CA ILE A 78 -11.09 -4.79 11.20
C ILE A 78 -11.21 -4.67 12.72
N GLN A 79 -12.39 -4.99 13.24
CA GLN A 79 -12.58 -5.19 14.67
C GLN A 79 -11.80 -6.44 15.05
N GLN A 80 -11.03 -6.37 16.14
CA GLN A 80 -10.54 -7.59 16.80
C GLN A 80 -11.75 -8.49 16.98
N LEU A 81 -11.71 -9.70 16.40
CA LEU A 81 -12.71 -10.72 16.62
C LEU A 81 -12.57 -11.19 18.07
N ASP A 82 -13.08 -10.40 19.01
CA ASP A 82 -13.21 -10.75 20.41
C ASP A 82 -14.42 -11.69 20.58
N ASP A 83 -14.47 -12.83 19.89
CA ASP A 83 -15.34 -13.95 20.31
C ASP A 83 -15.00 -15.31 19.65
N ALA A 84 -13.94 -15.96 20.13
CA ALA A 84 -13.89 -17.41 20.31
C ALA A 84 -12.65 -17.75 21.14
N GLY A 85 -12.85 -18.33 22.33
CA GLY A 85 -11.77 -18.74 23.22
C GLY A 85 -10.74 -19.63 22.52
N GLY A 86 -9.56 -19.08 22.26
CA GLY A 86 -8.38 -19.75 21.74
C GLY A 86 -7.15 -18.97 22.15
N SER A 87 -6.22 -19.64 22.82
CA SER A 87 -5.00 -19.07 23.41
C SER A 87 -4.11 -18.36 22.38
N GLY A 88 -3.47 -17.28 22.83
CA GLY A 88 -2.82 -16.31 21.97
C GLY A 88 -1.61 -16.80 21.18
N ASP A 89 -1.54 -16.38 19.92
CA ASP A 89 -0.44 -15.61 19.33
C ASP A 89 -0.99 -14.93 18.06
N SER A 90 -0.67 -13.64 17.86
CA SER A 90 -0.84 -12.83 16.62
C SER A 90 -2.05 -13.04 15.68
N ALA A 91 -3.29 -12.99 16.19
CA ALA A 91 -4.52 -13.05 15.38
C ALA A 91 -4.76 -11.86 14.39
N ILE A 92 -3.91 -10.83 14.41
CA ILE A 92 -4.03 -9.64 13.54
C ILE A 92 -3.37 -9.87 12.17
N GLY A 93 -2.34 -10.73 12.10
CA GLY A 93 -1.66 -11.07 10.84
C GLY A 93 -2.52 -11.95 9.93
N GLU A 94 -3.20 -12.94 10.50
CA GLU A 94 -4.05 -13.87 9.74
C GLU A 94 -5.35 -13.20 9.24
N ALA A 95 -5.94 -12.29 10.01
CA ALA A 95 -7.14 -11.56 9.60
C ALA A 95 -6.89 -10.66 8.36
N ARG A 96 -5.67 -10.14 8.23
CA ARG A 96 -5.23 -9.32 7.11
C ARG A 96 -5.01 -10.14 5.83
N GLU A 97 -4.52 -11.38 5.94
CA GLU A 97 -4.41 -12.30 4.81
C GLU A 97 -5.75 -12.58 4.10
N GLN A 98 -6.86 -12.49 4.84
CA GLN A 98 -8.21 -12.78 4.35
C GLN A 98 -8.93 -11.60 3.66
N CYS A 99 -8.31 -10.43 3.54
CA CYS A 99 -8.94 -9.27 2.92
C CYS A 99 -9.08 -9.43 1.38
N ASN A 100 -10.30 -9.18 0.88
CA ASN A 100 -10.57 -9.11 -0.56
C ASN A 100 -9.89 -7.91 -1.20
N ASP A 101 -10.02 -6.76 -0.55
CA ASP A 101 -9.36 -5.51 -0.93
C ASP A 101 -8.16 -5.28 -0.01
N LYS A 102 -6.99 -5.08 -0.60
CA LYS A 102 -5.75 -4.96 0.14
C LYS A 102 -4.69 -4.20 -0.63
N ILE A 103 -3.74 -3.69 0.13
CA ILE A 103 -2.49 -3.15 -0.37
C ILE A 103 -1.35 -3.95 0.20
N VAL A 104 -0.41 -4.30 -0.67
CA VAL A 104 0.76 -5.11 -0.32
C VAL A 104 2.00 -4.26 -0.50
N MET A 105 2.77 -4.13 0.58
CA MET A 105 4.05 -3.44 0.58
C MET A 105 5.16 -4.47 0.85
N PRO A 106 6.21 -4.51 0.01
CA PRO A 106 7.39 -5.31 0.31
C PRO A 106 8.03 -4.83 1.62
N CYS A 107 8.38 -5.77 2.51
CA CYS A 107 9.22 -5.50 3.66
C CYS A 107 10.43 -6.44 3.68
N ASP A 108 11.43 -6.06 4.46
CA ASP A 108 12.54 -6.93 4.77
C ASP A 108 12.19 -7.65 6.08
N SER A 109 12.05 -8.98 6.03
CA SER A 109 12.09 -9.78 7.25
C SER A 109 13.53 -9.73 7.75
N GLU A 110 13.79 -9.07 8.86
CA GLU A 110 15.03 -9.36 9.58
C GLU A 110 14.92 -10.79 10.10
N GLU A 111 15.86 -11.62 9.65
CA GLU A 111 16.04 -13.02 10.00
C GLU A 111 16.29 -13.16 11.51
N PHE A 112 15.24 -13.27 12.32
CA PHE A 112 15.36 -13.87 13.66
C PHE A 112 14.09 -14.62 14.07
N LEU A 113 14.20 -15.95 13.99
CA LEU A 113 13.27 -16.99 14.45
C LEU A 113 12.05 -17.23 13.56
N ALA A 114 12.25 -18.03 12.51
CA ALA A 114 11.19 -18.86 11.93
C ALA A 114 10.58 -19.75 13.03
N ALA A 115 9.46 -19.31 13.61
CA ALA A 115 8.50 -20.22 14.21
C ALA A 115 7.73 -20.90 13.07
N GLU A 116 7.71 -22.22 13.12
CA GLU A 116 7.27 -23.11 12.06
C GLU A 116 5.84 -22.79 11.58
N GLY A 117 5.67 -22.56 10.26
CA GLY A 117 4.34 -22.58 9.64
C GLY A 117 4.08 -21.69 8.43
N PHE A 118 4.98 -20.79 8.02
CA PHE A 118 4.66 -19.82 6.95
C PHE A 118 4.82 -20.38 5.52
N SER A 119 3.84 -20.04 4.66
CA SER A 119 3.72 -20.43 3.25
C SER A 119 4.88 -19.92 2.37
N PRO A 120 5.19 -20.61 1.24
CA PRO A 120 6.39 -20.37 0.43
C PRO A 120 6.23 -19.22 -0.59
N SER A 121 5.74 -18.05 -0.16
CA SER A 121 5.57 -16.90 -1.05
C SER A 121 5.97 -15.59 -0.35
N GLY A 122 7.20 -15.14 -0.59
CA GLY A 122 7.67 -13.78 -0.25
C GLY A 122 7.99 -13.58 1.24
N LEU A 123 9.25 -13.35 1.57
CA LEU A 123 9.79 -13.41 2.93
C LEU A 123 9.21 -12.40 3.94
N CYS A 124 8.57 -11.31 3.51
CA CYS A 124 7.85 -10.35 4.35
C CYS A 124 7.01 -9.45 3.43
N ASP A 125 5.71 -9.72 3.32
CA ASP A 125 4.77 -8.84 2.63
C ASP A 125 3.86 -8.19 3.68
N LEU A 126 3.92 -6.86 3.84
CA LEU A 126 2.98 -6.14 4.71
C LEU A 126 1.67 -5.97 3.97
N LEU A 127 0.64 -6.66 4.43
CA LEU A 127 -0.71 -6.54 3.92
C LEU A 127 -1.51 -5.54 4.76
N HIS A 128 -2.04 -4.51 4.10
CA HIS A 128 -2.89 -3.49 4.72
C HIS A 128 -4.29 -3.46 4.09
N CYS A 129 -5.31 -3.52 4.94
CA CYS A 129 -6.72 -3.40 4.61
C CYS A 129 -7.48 -2.84 5.83
N GLY A 130 -8.74 -2.49 5.63
CA GLY A 130 -9.61 -1.87 6.62
C GLY A 130 -9.57 -0.35 6.61
N ASN A 131 -9.94 0.27 7.73
CA ASN A 131 -10.14 1.72 7.86
C ASN A 131 -8.95 2.46 8.51
N SER A 132 -7.81 1.79 8.69
CA SER A 132 -6.59 2.38 9.23
C SER A 132 -5.38 1.74 8.59
N PHE A 133 -4.40 2.56 8.22
CA PHE A 133 -3.13 2.09 7.66
C PHE A 133 -2.26 1.42 8.73
N CYS A 134 -2.24 1.98 9.94
CA CYS A 134 -1.47 1.49 11.08
C CYS A 134 -2.34 0.80 12.12
N SER A 135 -1.70 0.09 13.04
CA SER A 135 -2.38 -0.60 14.13
C SER A 135 -3.00 0.41 15.11
N PRO A 136 -4.18 0.11 15.68
CA PRO A 136 -4.82 0.98 16.65
C PRO A 136 -3.91 1.17 17.88
N GLY A 137 -3.67 2.43 18.26
CA GLY A 137 -2.81 2.80 19.39
C GLY A 137 -1.41 3.29 19.02
N GLU A 138 -1.03 3.24 17.73
CA GLU A 138 0.21 3.84 17.24
C GLU A 138 0.03 5.36 17.07
N THR A 139 0.76 6.16 17.85
CA THR A 139 0.61 7.63 17.87
C THR A 139 1.28 8.32 16.68
N THR A 140 2.23 7.67 16.02
CA THR A 140 2.90 8.13 14.81
C THR A 140 2.80 7.04 13.75
N CYS A 141 1.76 7.07 12.93
CA CYS A 141 1.55 6.08 11.88
C CYS A 141 2.61 6.25 10.76
N ARG A 142 3.70 5.46 10.85
CA ARG A 142 4.89 5.58 10.00
C ARG A 142 5.48 4.20 9.72
N ILE A 143 5.41 3.75 8.47
CA ILE A 143 5.91 2.44 8.05
C ILE A 143 7.14 2.61 7.16
N GLU A 144 8.24 1.97 7.53
CA GLU A 144 9.50 1.99 6.78
C GLU A 144 9.74 0.66 6.07
N SER A 145 10.30 0.71 4.86
CA SER A 145 10.78 -0.45 4.12
C SER A 145 12.10 -0.12 3.42
N SER A 146 13.08 -1.03 3.54
CA SER A 146 14.35 -1.00 2.80
C SER A 146 14.34 -1.91 1.57
N THR A 147 13.23 -2.59 1.30
CA THR A 147 13.14 -3.53 0.17
C THR A 147 13.11 -2.79 -1.16
N THR A 148 13.98 -3.22 -2.08
CA THR A 148 14.03 -2.67 -3.44
C THR A 148 13.48 -3.69 -4.46
N PRO A 149 12.81 -3.23 -5.54
CA PRO A 149 12.49 -1.83 -5.86
C PRO A 149 11.36 -1.27 -4.97
N PHE A 150 11.37 0.03 -4.68
CA PHE A 150 10.29 0.67 -3.94
C PHE A 150 8.97 0.63 -4.73
N ASN A 151 8.04 -0.20 -4.28
CA ASN A 151 6.76 -0.38 -4.93
C ASN A 151 5.68 -0.75 -3.93
N ILE A 152 4.43 -0.46 -4.30
CA ILE A 152 3.24 -0.84 -3.57
C ILE A 152 2.27 -1.48 -4.56
N ARG A 153 1.75 -2.66 -4.24
CA ARG A 153 0.72 -3.32 -5.06
C ARG A 153 -0.65 -3.06 -4.47
N VAL A 154 -1.57 -2.63 -5.34
CA VAL A 154 -2.98 -2.42 -5.04
C VAL A 154 -3.76 -3.59 -5.59
N MET A 155 -4.52 -4.28 -4.73
CA MET A 155 -5.35 -5.42 -5.09
C MET A 155 -6.77 -5.20 -4.57
N PHE A 156 -7.70 -4.83 -5.44
CA PHE A 156 -9.11 -4.72 -5.13
C PHE A 156 -9.90 -5.83 -5.80
N GLY A 157 -10.62 -6.58 -4.99
CA GLY A 157 -11.45 -7.71 -5.37
C GLY A 157 -12.71 -7.29 -6.15
N PRO A 158 -13.61 -8.25 -6.41
CA PRO A 158 -14.85 -7.99 -7.11
C PRO A 158 -15.78 -7.09 -6.28
N ALA A 159 -16.64 -6.32 -6.97
CA ALA A 159 -17.57 -5.41 -6.30
C ALA A 159 -18.52 -6.17 -5.37
N VAL A 160 -18.50 -5.84 -4.09
CA VAL A 160 -19.42 -6.36 -3.08
C VAL A 160 -20.58 -5.37 -2.93
N ARG A 161 -21.82 -5.88 -3.00
CA ARG A 161 -23.02 -5.02 -3.06
C ARG A 161 -23.43 -4.41 -1.73
N GLU A 162 -22.88 -4.88 -0.62
CA GLU A 162 -23.32 -4.54 0.75
C GLU A 162 -22.26 -3.83 1.59
N GLU A 163 -21.11 -3.45 1.01
CA GLU A 163 -20.11 -2.68 1.73
C GLU A 163 -20.51 -1.21 1.83
N SER A 164 -20.23 -0.59 2.99
CA SER A 164 -20.51 0.83 3.15
C SER A 164 -19.66 1.63 2.16
N PRO A 165 -20.25 2.55 1.38
CA PRO A 165 -19.48 3.37 0.47
C PRO A 165 -18.40 4.19 1.20
N GLU A 166 -18.61 4.54 2.47
CA GLU A 166 -17.63 5.30 3.26
C GLU A 166 -16.36 4.51 3.57
N ASP A 167 -16.41 3.18 3.58
CA ASP A 167 -15.29 2.29 3.90
C ASP A 167 -14.42 1.95 2.68
N ASN A 168 -14.83 2.40 1.49
CA ASN A 168 -14.21 2.07 0.21
C ASN A 168 -13.63 3.29 -0.50
N LEU A 169 -13.07 4.24 0.24
CA LEU A 169 -12.46 5.46 -0.32
C LEU A 169 -11.19 5.17 -1.14
N GLY A 170 -10.43 4.16 -0.71
CA GLY A 170 -9.09 3.85 -1.19
C GLY A 170 -7.99 4.34 -0.24
N MET A 171 -6.85 4.74 -0.81
CA MET A 171 -5.66 5.13 -0.06
C MET A 171 -5.05 6.42 -0.60
N CYS A 172 -4.56 7.26 0.30
CA CYS A 172 -3.57 8.31 0.07
C CYS A 172 -2.44 8.17 1.09
N LEU A 173 -1.21 8.01 0.59
CA LEU A 173 0.01 7.98 1.41
C LEU A 173 0.97 9.07 0.95
N LYS A 174 1.63 9.70 1.91
CA LYS A 174 2.88 10.43 1.71
C LYS A 174 4.02 9.43 1.76
N TYR A 175 4.99 9.59 0.86
CA TYR A 175 6.23 8.83 0.91
C TYR A 175 7.44 9.75 0.99
N GLU A 176 8.48 9.30 1.67
CA GLU A 176 9.78 9.98 1.76
C GLU A 176 10.91 8.94 1.81
N GLN A 177 11.81 9.01 0.82
CA GLN A 177 13.00 8.18 0.77
C GLN A 177 14.06 8.68 1.77
N GLN A 178 14.69 7.75 2.48
CA GLN A 178 15.70 8.05 3.48
C GLN A 178 17.10 7.75 2.93
N PRO A 179 18.10 8.59 3.28
CA PRO A 179 19.47 8.36 2.88
C PRO A 179 20.03 7.07 3.49
N CYS A 180 20.96 6.43 2.80
CA CYS A 180 21.70 5.30 3.34
C CYS A 180 22.46 5.71 4.61
N VAL A 181 22.39 4.88 5.64
CA VAL A 181 23.19 5.06 6.86
C VAL A 181 24.63 4.66 6.54
N SER A 182 25.57 5.60 6.75
CA SER A 182 27.00 5.42 6.48
C SER A 182 27.74 4.68 7.60
#